data_AF-A0A817L0W6-F1
#
_entry.id   AF-A0A817L0W6-F1
#
_cell.length_a   1.000
_cell.length_b   1.000
_cell.length_c   1.000
_cell.angle_alpha   90.00
_cell.angle_beta   90.00
_cell.angle_gamma   90.00
#
_symmetry.space_group_name_H-M   'P 1'
#
loop_
_entity.id
_entity.type
_entity.pdbx_description
1 polymer ?
#
loop_
_entity_poly.entity_id
_entity_poly.type
_entity_poly.pdbx_seq_one_letter_code
_entity_poly.pdbx_strand_id
1 'polypeptide(L)'
;MTLTQIISPLVSCQALKHLLRAPPRQITVLEADIGKQCYSDFQAGHLPQARYFDQLECTTPTAFIPRGLPDMNCFEGYLTRLGISNTHHIVLYDRSPTGFFASGRAWCLLKGAFTEWQQRAPTDMIIKGDGKSV
;
A
#
# COMPACT_ATOMS: atom_id res chain seq x y z
N MET A 1 30.25 -2.22 -13.97
CA MET A 1 29.35 -2.55 -12.84
C MET A 1 28.59 -1.29 -12.47
N THR A 2 27.36 -1.13 -12.93
CA THR A 2 26.48 -0.05 -12.48
C THR A 2 25.98 -0.42 -11.09
N LEU A 3 26.31 0.40 -10.08
CA LEU A 3 25.68 0.32 -8.78
C LEU A 3 24.17 0.47 -8.99
N THR A 4 23.41 -0.58 -8.72
CA THR A 4 21.96 -0.49 -8.64
C THR A 4 21.66 0.52 -7.53
N GLN A 5 21.29 1.73 -7.92
CA GLN A 5 20.91 2.77 -6.99
C GLN A 5 19.72 2.23 -6.21
N ILE A 6 19.90 1.94 -4.92
CA ILE A 6 18.80 1.48 -4.06
C ILE A 6 17.84 2.65 -3.95
N ILE A 7 16.73 2.58 -4.69
CA ILE A 7 15.63 3.52 -4.53
C ILE A 7 15.06 3.26 -3.13
N SER A 8 15.00 4.31 -2.31
CA SER A 8 14.45 4.24 -0.96
C SER A 8 13.00 3.71 -1.02
N PRO A 9 12.64 2.67 -0.26
CA PRO A 9 11.25 2.21 -0.15
C PRO A 9 10.40 3.13 0.74
N LEU A 10 10.92 4.29 1.13
CA LEU A 10 10.25 5.29 1.95
C LEU A 10 10.08 6.60 1.19
N VAL A 11 8.89 7.20 1.30
CA VAL A 11 8.55 8.53 0.80
C VAL A 11 8.24 9.47 1.95
N SER A 12 8.74 10.71 1.89
CA SER A 12 8.34 11.75 2.85
C SER A 12 7.01 12.38 2.44
N CYS A 13 6.27 12.98 3.39
CA CYS A 13 5.04 13.73 3.08
C CYS A 13 5.29 14.84 2.05
N GLN A 14 6.43 15.53 2.15
CA GLN A 14 6.82 16.58 1.20
C GLN A 14 7.04 16.01 -0.21
N ALA A 15 7.73 14.88 -0.32
CA ALA A 15 7.94 14.22 -1.61
C ALA A 15 6.61 13.73 -2.19
N LEU A 16 5.74 13.13 -1.37
CA LEU A 16 4.41 12.71 -1.83
C LEU A 16 3.58 13.90 -2.33
N LYS A 17 3.56 15.01 -1.60
CA LYS A 17 2.84 16.22 -2.01
C LYS A 17 3.30 16.74 -3.36
N HIS A 18 4.60 16.65 -3.65
CA HIS A 18 5.14 17.01 -4.96
C HIS A 18 4.71 16.00 -6.03
N LEU A 19 4.80 14.70 -5.72
CA LEU A 19 4.41 13.61 -6.61
C LEU A 19 2.92 13.68 -7.00
N LEU A 20 2.04 14.00 -6.07
CA LEU A 20 0.59 14.12 -6.33
C LEU A 20 0.22 15.33 -7.21
N ARG A 21 1.13 16.30 -7.39
CA ARG A 21 0.89 17.51 -8.19
C ARG A 21 1.47 17.42 -9.61
N ALA A 22 2.33 16.44 -9.89
CA ALA A 22 3.05 16.34 -11.15
C ALA A 22 2.34 15.43 -12.17
N PRO A 23 1.84 15.93 -13.31
CA PRO A 23 1.38 15.09 -14.40
C PRO A 23 2.55 14.57 -15.27
N PRO A 24 2.47 13.37 -15.89
CA PRO A 24 1.64 12.22 -15.56
C PRO A 24 2.51 11.07 -14.99
N ARG A 25 2.20 10.60 -13.79
CA ARG A 25 2.60 9.26 -13.34
C ARG A 25 1.43 8.55 -12.69
N GLN A 26 1.33 7.25 -12.96
CA GLN A 26 0.34 6.35 -12.41
C GLN A 26 0.65 6.11 -10.92
N ILE A 27 0.33 7.05 -10.04
CA ILE A 27 0.52 6.88 -8.59
C ILE A 27 -0.81 6.49 -7.95
N THR A 28 -0.80 5.42 -7.18
CA THR A 28 -1.93 5.00 -6.36
C THR A 28 -1.57 5.17 -4.88
N VAL A 29 -2.37 5.92 -4.14
CA VAL A 29 -2.23 6.06 -2.68
C VAL A 29 -3.21 5.11 -2.00
N LEU A 30 -2.73 4.33 -1.03
CA LEU A 30 -3.51 3.37 -0.27
C LEU A 30 -3.39 3.62 1.23
N GLU A 31 -4.53 3.80 1.90
CA GLU A 31 -4.59 3.68 3.36
C GLU A 31 -4.76 2.19 3.69
N ALA A 32 -3.73 1.59 4.29
CA ALA A 32 -3.66 0.16 4.53
C ALA A 32 -3.90 -0.16 5.99
N ASP A 33 -5.05 -0.73 6.29
CA ASP A 33 -5.46 -1.08 7.65
C ASP A 33 -6.34 -2.34 7.66
N ILE A 34 -6.88 -2.71 8.82
CA ILE A 34 -7.65 -3.93 9.02
C ILE A 34 -8.98 -3.61 9.71
N GLY A 35 -10.08 -4.07 9.10
CA GLY A 35 -11.37 -4.16 9.76
C GLY A 35 -12.26 -2.92 9.63
N LYS A 36 -13.51 -3.10 10.10
CA LYS A 36 -14.61 -2.17 9.83
C LYS A 36 -14.46 -0.80 10.48
N GLN A 37 -13.82 -0.73 11.65
CA GLN A 37 -13.60 0.54 12.34
C GLN A 37 -12.62 1.41 11.55
N CYS A 38 -11.48 0.85 11.13
CA CYS A 38 -10.51 1.59 10.33
C CYS A 38 -11.09 2.02 8.97
N TYR A 39 -11.94 1.19 8.35
CA TYR A 39 -12.68 1.61 7.15
C TYR A 39 -13.65 2.78 7.42
N SER A 40 -14.33 2.79 8.56
CA SER A 40 -15.21 3.90 8.95
C SER A 40 -14.40 5.18 9.19
N ASP A 41 -13.23 5.07 9.83
CA ASP A 41 -12.31 6.18 10.05
C ASP A 41 -11.74 6.71 8.72
N PHE A 42 -11.45 5.82 7.76
CA PHE A 42 -11.10 6.17 6.38
C PHE A 42 -12.22 6.98 5.73
N GLN A 43 -13.47 6.50 5.78
CA GLN A 43 -14.62 7.22 5.23
C GLN A 43 -14.82 8.60 5.86
N ALA A 44 -14.53 8.75 7.16
CA ALA A 44 -14.63 10.03 7.87
C ALA A 44 -13.59 11.08 7.41
N GLY A 45 -12.45 10.65 6.85
CA GLY A 45 -11.47 11.53 6.25
C GLY A 45 -10.14 10.85 6.00
N HIS A 46 -9.61 10.97 4.79
CA HIS A 46 -8.39 10.32 4.31
C HIS A 46 -7.67 11.24 3.31
N LEU A 47 -6.45 10.86 2.90
CA LEU A 47 -5.72 11.61 1.87
C LEU A 47 -6.51 11.67 0.55
N PRO A 48 -6.53 12.81 -0.17
CA PRO A 48 -7.23 12.92 -1.45
C PRO A 48 -6.83 11.81 -2.43
N GLN A 49 -7.81 11.20 -3.08
CA GLN A 49 -7.65 10.11 -4.05
C GLN A 49 -7.07 8.81 -3.47
N ALA A 50 -6.85 8.73 -2.14
CA ALA A 50 -6.47 7.48 -1.52
C ALA A 50 -7.61 6.48 -1.58
N ARG A 51 -7.26 5.19 -1.65
CA ARG A 51 -8.21 4.08 -1.55
C ARG A 51 -7.91 3.29 -0.29
N TYR A 52 -8.95 2.74 0.32
CA TYR A 52 -8.76 1.86 1.47
C TYR A 52 -8.29 0.48 0.98
N PHE A 53 -7.25 -0.04 1.61
CA PHE A 53 -6.70 -1.35 1.36
C PHE A 53 -6.87 -2.22 2.62
N ASP A 54 -7.98 -2.97 2.67
CA ASP A 54 -8.18 -4.01 3.67
C ASP A 54 -7.18 -5.14 3.46
N GLN A 55 -6.33 -5.31 4.44
CA GLN A 55 -5.25 -6.27 4.48
C GLN A 55 -5.68 -7.72 4.77
N LEU A 56 -6.94 -7.91 5.17
CA LEU A 56 -7.55 -9.23 5.40
C LEU A 56 -8.51 -9.64 4.30
N GLU A 57 -8.74 -8.79 3.29
CA GLU A 57 -9.45 -9.20 2.09
C GLU A 57 -8.74 -10.40 1.46
N CYS A 58 -9.52 -11.40 1.04
CA CYS A 58 -9.02 -12.66 0.50
C CYS A 58 -8.19 -13.52 1.47
N THR A 59 -8.22 -13.25 2.78
CA THR A 59 -7.54 -14.09 3.78
C THR A 59 -8.52 -15.05 4.48
N THR A 60 -8.02 -16.23 4.86
CA THR A 60 -8.74 -17.20 5.69
C THR A 60 -8.08 -17.27 7.08
N PRO A 61 -8.62 -16.57 8.09
CA PRO A 61 -8.03 -16.57 9.42
C PRO A 61 -8.18 -17.94 10.09
N THR A 62 -7.14 -18.35 10.82
CA THR A 62 -7.17 -19.54 11.68
C THR A 62 -6.85 -19.14 13.12
N ALA A 63 -7.10 -20.04 14.09
CA ALA A 63 -6.75 -19.79 15.49
C ALA A 63 -5.26 -19.50 15.71
N PHE A 64 -4.38 -20.11 14.91
CA PHE A 64 -2.93 -19.93 15.00
C PHE A 64 -2.40 -18.79 14.12
N ILE A 65 -3.09 -18.48 13.02
CA ILE A 65 -2.70 -17.48 12.05
C ILE A 65 -3.90 -16.58 11.76
N PRO A 66 -4.20 -15.60 12.64
CA PRO A 66 -5.35 -14.72 12.49
C PRO A 66 -5.21 -13.70 11.34
N ARG A 67 -3.98 -13.50 10.83
CA ARG A 67 -3.67 -12.53 9.76
C ARG A 67 -2.79 -13.16 8.67
N GLY A 68 -3.25 -14.30 8.16
CA GLY A 68 -2.54 -15.11 7.17
C GLY A 68 -2.30 -14.39 5.84
N LEU A 69 -1.60 -15.08 4.93
CA LEU A 69 -1.46 -14.61 3.55
C LEU A 69 -2.81 -14.72 2.82
N PRO A 70 -3.08 -13.83 1.87
CA PRO A 70 -4.29 -13.93 1.05
C PRO A 70 -4.18 -15.07 0.03
N ASP A 71 -5.32 -15.58 -0.42
CA ASP A 71 -5.39 -16.37 -1.65
C ASP A 71 -4.99 -15.50 -2.85
N MET A 72 -4.05 -15.99 -3.67
CA MET A 72 -3.43 -15.19 -4.72
C MET A 72 -4.40 -14.76 -5.83
N ASN A 73 -5.26 -15.67 -6.29
CA ASN A 73 -6.21 -15.36 -7.36
C ASN A 73 -7.25 -14.33 -6.90
N CYS A 74 -7.74 -14.49 -5.67
CA CYS A 74 -8.62 -13.51 -5.07
C CYS A 74 -7.91 -12.16 -4.89
N PHE A 75 -6.66 -12.17 -4.43
CA PHE A 75 -5.87 -10.97 -4.17
C PHE A 75 -5.58 -10.16 -5.43
N GLU A 76 -5.21 -10.82 -6.54
CA GLU A 76 -5.05 -10.15 -7.85
C GLU A 76 -6.36 -9.50 -8.31
N GLY A 77 -7.49 -10.21 -8.15
CA GLY A 77 -8.81 -9.66 -8.45
C GLY A 77 -9.16 -8.46 -7.57
N TYR A 78 -8.81 -8.50 -6.28
CA TYR A 78 -9.01 -7.40 -5.35
C TYR A 78 -8.19 -6.16 -5.74
N LEU A 79 -6.90 -6.32 -6.04
CA LEU A 79 -6.04 -5.23 -6.49
C LEU A 79 -6.54 -4.61 -7.80
N THR A 80 -7.03 -5.44 -8.73
CA THR A 80 -7.64 -4.96 -9.97
C THR A 80 -8.89 -4.12 -9.70
N ARG A 81 -9.76 -4.53 -8.76
CA ARG A 81 -10.92 -3.72 -8.34
C ARG A 81 -10.50 -2.40 -7.68
N LEU A 82 -9.36 -2.39 -7.00
CA LEU A 82 -8.72 -1.18 -6.49
C LEU A 82 -7.98 -0.40 -7.58
N GLY A 83 -8.10 -0.72 -8.87
CA GLY A 83 -7.43 0.00 -9.95
C GLY A 83 -5.90 -0.03 -9.88
N ILE A 84 -5.33 -1.04 -9.22
CA ILE A 84 -3.89 -1.25 -9.10
C ILE A 84 -3.44 -2.16 -10.24
N SER A 85 -2.35 -1.77 -10.91
CA SER A 85 -1.70 -2.58 -11.94
C SER A 85 -0.18 -2.46 -11.82
N ASN A 86 0.53 -3.30 -12.59
CA ASN A 86 2.00 -3.29 -12.71
C ASN A 86 2.61 -1.94 -13.10
N THR A 87 1.82 -1.05 -13.70
CA THR A 87 2.30 0.24 -14.19
C THR A 87 2.18 1.35 -13.16
N HIS A 88 1.60 1.06 -11.99
CA HIS A 88 1.40 2.02 -10.92
C HIS A 88 2.53 2.01 -9.89
N HIS A 89 2.97 3.19 -9.48
CA HIS A 89 3.71 3.38 -8.24
C HIS A 89 2.72 3.39 -7.07
N ILE A 90 2.91 2.51 -6.10
CA ILE A 90 2.01 2.38 -4.95
C ILE A 90 2.61 3.05 -3.73
N VAL A 91 1.86 3.96 -3.13
CA VAL A 91 2.21 4.61 -1.87
C VAL A 91 1.30 4.10 -0.77
N LEU A 92 1.87 3.44 0.22
CA LEU A 92 1.15 2.90 1.37
C LEU A 92 1.31 3.81 2.60
N TYR A 93 0.21 4.01 3.33
CA TYR A 93 0.23 4.64 4.65
C TYR A 93 -0.79 4.00 5.57
N ASP A 94 -0.66 4.27 6.86
CA ASP A 94 -1.66 3.96 7.87
C ASP A 94 -1.73 5.13 8.86
N ARG A 95 -2.64 5.04 9.84
CA ARG A 95 -2.85 6.08 10.86
C ARG A 95 -2.01 5.87 12.11
N SER A 96 -0.99 5.01 12.06
CA SER A 96 -0.19 4.70 13.24
C SER A 96 0.55 5.96 13.72
N PRO A 97 0.48 6.29 15.03
CA PRO A 97 1.24 7.40 15.59
C PRO A 97 2.76 7.17 15.52
N THR A 98 3.21 5.93 15.27
CA THR A 98 4.62 5.58 15.11
C THR A 98 5.12 5.73 13.67
N GLY A 99 4.31 6.29 12.76
CA GLY A 99 4.63 6.53 11.36
C GLY A 99 4.18 5.42 10.41
N PHE A 100 4.45 4.16 10.73
CA PHE A 100 3.86 3.02 10.04
C PHE A 100 3.77 1.80 10.96
N PHE A 101 2.72 1.00 10.78
CA PHE A 101 2.54 -0.29 11.44
C PHE A 101 1.84 -1.26 10.48
N ALA A 102 0.59 -0.95 10.12
CA ALA A 102 -0.21 -1.78 9.24
C ALA A 102 0.28 -1.74 7.78
N SER A 103 0.68 -0.55 7.30
CA SER A 103 1.24 -0.34 5.96
C SER A 103 2.56 -1.09 5.73
N GLY A 104 3.31 -1.39 6.78
CA GLY A 104 4.51 -2.26 6.69
C GLY A 104 4.15 -3.68 6.24
N ARG A 105 3.09 -4.28 6.82
CA ARG A 105 2.60 -5.59 6.37
C ARG A 105 2.03 -5.51 4.96
N ALA A 106 1.28 -4.46 4.63
CA ALA A 106 0.76 -4.27 3.27
C ALA A 106 1.89 -4.19 2.23
N TRP A 107 3.00 -3.51 2.55
CA TRP A 107 4.18 -3.50 1.69
C TRP A 107 4.77 -4.90 1.52
N CYS A 108 4.90 -5.68 2.60
CA CYS A 108 5.33 -7.08 2.50
C CYS A 108 4.39 -7.94 1.67
N LEU A 109 3.07 -7.75 1.76
CA LEU A 109 2.11 -8.45 0.90
C LEU A 109 2.31 -8.04 -0.57
N LEU A 110 2.44 -6.74 -0.85
CA LEU A 110 2.64 -6.23 -2.21
C LEU A 110 4.02 -6.56 -2.79
N LYS A 111 5.02 -6.84 -1.96
CA LYS A 111 6.33 -7.31 -2.42
C LYS A 111 6.43 -8.83 -2.51
N GLY A 112 5.83 -9.54 -1.57
CA GLY A 112 5.97 -10.97 -1.35
C GLY A 112 4.95 -11.84 -2.09
N ALA A 113 3.72 -11.36 -2.28
CA ALA A 113 2.70 -12.02 -3.10
C ALA A 113 3.07 -12.02 -4.61
N PHE A 114 4.10 -11.27 -4.98
CA PHE A 114 4.42 -10.91 -6.36
C PHE A 114 5.67 -11.61 -6.91
N THR A 115 6.06 -12.80 -6.42
CA THR A 115 7.24 -13.51 -6.94
C THR A 115 7.14 -13.85 -8.44
N GLU A 116 5.94 -13.99 -9.01
CA GLU A 116 5.76 -14.12 -10.48
C GLU A 116 5.70 -12.75 -11.21
N TRP A 117 5.40 -11.67 -10.48
CA TRP A 117 5.33 -10.30 -10.98
C TRP A 117 6.65 -9.51 -10.82
N GLN A 118 7.65 -10.05 -10.12
CA GLN A 118 8.98 -9.44 -9.94
C GLN A 118 9.70 -9.10 -11.26
N GLN A 119 9.30 -9.71 -12.38
CA GLN A 119 9.84 -9.34 -13.68
C GLN A 119 9.19 -8.10 -14.31
N ARG A 120 8.12 -7.51 -13.74
CA ARG A 120 7.27 -6.54 -14.46
C ARG A 120 6.77 -5.29 -13.71
N ALA A 121 6.97 -5.09 -12.39
CA ALA A 121 6.62 -3.81 -11.76
C ALA A 121 7.45 -3.37 -10.54
N PRO A 122 7.81 -2.08 -10.44
CA PRO A 122 8.43 -1.49 -9.27
C PRO A 122 7.37 -1.05 -8.23
N THR A 123 7.13 -1.87 -7.21
CA THR A 123 6.43 -1.41 -6.00
C THR A 123 7.44 -0.77 -5.04
N ASP A 124 7.48 0.56 -5.05
CA ASP A 124 8.24 1.39 -4.11
C ASP A 124 7.25 2.30 -3.36
N MET A 125 7.24 2.24 -2.02
CA MET A 125 6.99 3.36 -1.08
C MET A 125 5.98 3.14 0.08
N ILE A 126 6.52 3.28 1.29
CA ILE A 126 5.84 3.52 2.58
C ILE A 126 5.96 5.02 2.90
N ILE A 127 4.89 5.68 3.34
CA ILE A 127 4.98 7.07 3.82
C ILE A 127 5.61 7.09 5.21
N LYS A 128 6.63 7.93 5.42
CA LYS A 128 7.14 8.30 6.74
C LYS A 128 6.39 9.55 7.23
N GLY A 129 5.32 9.37 8.01
CA GLY A 129 4.53 10.47 8.59
C GLY A 129 3.25 10.00 9.29
N ASP A 130 2.55 10.88 9.99
CA ASP A 130 1.34 10.57 10.78
C ASP A 130 0.06 10.34 9.94
N GLY A 131 0.19 10.19 8.63
CA GLY A 131 -0.91 9.97 7.68
C GLY A 131 -1.91 11.13 7.53
N LYS A 132 -1.82 12.18 8.37
CA LYS A 132 -2.82 13.27 8.46
C LYS A 132 -2.36 14.59 7.82
N SER A 133 -1.08 14.71 7.47
CA SER A 133 -0.44 16.00 7.19
C SER A 133 0.00 16.22 5.73
N VAL A 134 -0.56 15.49 4.75
CA VAL A 134 -0.22 15.68 3.31
C VAL A 134 -1.07 16.79 2.68
#